data_AF-A0A136LS87-F1
#
_entry.id   AF-A0A136LS87-F1
#
_cell.length_a   1.000
_cell.length_b   1.000
_cell.length_c   1.000
_cell.angle_alpha   90.00
_cell.angle_beta   90.00
_cell.angle_gamma   90.00
#
_symmetry.space_group_name_H-M   'P 1'
#
loop_
_entity.id
_entity.type
_entity.pdbx_description
1 polymer ?
#
loop_
_entity_poly.entity_id
_entity_poly.type
_entity_poly.pdbx_seq_one_letter_code
_entity_poly.pdbx_strand_id
1 'polypeptide(L)'
;MRVKSDVLIAYQNYQDAQASFTSAEAQLKAGELSYQMEKERYDLGISNIVQLTTAQQAYVRAQSDFASAQFTLMFQKLLINYATGTLQEEDIP
;
A
#
# COMPACT_ATOMS: atom_id res chain seq x y z
N MET A 1 -30.35 6.91 14.49
CA MET A 1 -28.92 7.05 14.84
C MET A 1 -27.98 6.15 14.01
N ARG A 2 -28.48 5.14 13.30
CA ARG A 2 -27.66 4.20 12.50
C ARG A 2 -26.84 4.86 11.37
N VAL A 3 -27.46 5.70 10.54
CA VAL A 3 -26.77 6.41 9.43
C VAL A 3 -25.58 7.26 9.89
N LYS A 4 -25.71 7.99 11.01
CA LYS A 4 -24.58 8.78 11.55
C LYS A 4 -23.41 7.90 11.97
N SER A 5 -23.69 6.74 12.55
CA SER A 5 -22.67 5.77 12.95
C SER A 5 -21.98 5.16 11.73
N ASP A 6 -22.75 4.81 10.70
CA ASP A 6 -22.22 4.20 9.48
C ASP A 6 -21.27 5.16 8.73
N VAL A 7 -21.61 6.46 8.66
CA VAL A 7 -20.75 7.50 8.06
C VAL A 7 -19.45 7.68 8.86
N LEU A 8 -19.51 7.68 10.20
CA LEU A 8 -18.32 7.80 11.04
C LEU A 8 -17.36 6.62 10.87
N ILE A 9 -17.90 5.40 10.79
CA ILE A 9 -17.10 4.20 10.54
C ILE A 9 -16.45 4.26 9.16
N ALA A 10 -17.21 4.62 8.12
CA ALA A 10 -16.68 4.76 6.77
C ALA A 10 -15.56 5.80 6.70
N TYR A 11 -15.72 6.92 7.42
CA TYR A 11 -14.70 7.96 7.48
C TYR A 11 -13.42 7.48 8.18
N GLN A 12 -13.55 6.78 9.31
CA GLN A 12 -12.41 6.22 10.02
C GLN A 12 -11.67 5.19 9.16
N ASN A 13 -12.39 4.26 8.52
CA ASN A 13 -11.80 3.25 7.64
C ASN A 13 -11.05 3.90 6.45
N TYR A 14 -11.58 5.00 5.91
CA TYR A 14 -10.91 5.76 4.84
C TYR A 14 -9.63 6.45 5.33
N GLN A 15 -9.62 7.00 6.56
CA GLN A 15 -8.41 7.55 7.15
C GLN A 15 -7.35 6.47 7.40
N ASP A 16 -7.77 5.32 7.93
CA ASP A 16 -6.88 4.19 8.18
C ASP A 16 -6.27 3.67 6.86
N ALA A 17 -7.08 3.56 5.80
CA ALA A 17 -6.59 3.15 4.48
C ALA A 17 -5.61 4.15 3.87
N GLN A 18 -5.79 5.46 4.07
CA GLN A 18 -4.80 6.46 3.66
C GLN A 18 -3.48 6.30 4.42
N ALA A 19 -3.54 6.09 5.73
CA ALA A 19 -2.34 5.86 6.53
C ALA A 19 -1.61 4.57 6.11
N SER A 20 -2.36 3.48 5.86
CA SER A 20 -1.81 2.22 5.34
C SER A 20 -1.18 2.39 3.96
N PHE A 21 -1.81 3.14 3.06
CA PHE A 21 -1.24 3.45 1.74
C PHE A 21 0.10 4.17 1.85
N THR A 22 0.18 5.25 2.62
CA THR A 22 1.42 6.01 2.83
C THR A 22 2.52 5.14 3.47
N SER A 23 2.14 4.27 4.42
CA SER A 23 3.07 3.32 5.05
C SER A 23 3.61 2.31 4.04
N ALA A 24 2.73 1.72 3.22
CA ALA A 24 3.11 0.75 2.20
C ALA A 24 3.99 1.39 1.10
N GLU A 25 3.73 2.65 0.72
CA GLU A 25 4.57 3.41 -0.20
C GLU A 25 6.00 3.60 0.34
N ALA A 26 6.12 4.00 1.61
CA ALA A 26 7.42 4.15 2.25
C ALA A 26 8.17 2.81 2.35
N GLN A 27 7.45 1.72 2.67
CA GLN A 27 8.01 0.36 2.70
C GLN A 27 8.48 -0.11 1.33
N LEU A 28 7.72 0.18 0.27
CA LEU A 28 8.12 -0.12 -1.10
C LEU A 28 9.44 0.57 -1.46
N LYS A 29 9.55 1.87 -1.19
CA LYS A 29 10.76 2.65 -1.45
C LYS A 29 11.96 2.14 -0.64
N ALA A 30 11.74 1.78 0.62
CA ALA A 30 12.79 1.21 1.47
C ALA A 30 13.24 -0.18 0.97
N GLY A 31 12.29 -1.00 0.52
CA GLY A 31 12.54 -2.31 -0.09
C GLY A 31 13.34 -2.21 -1.38
N GLU A 32 12.99 -1.26 -2.24
CA GLU A 32 13.73 -0.96 -3.48
C GLU A 32 15.18 -0.58 -3.18
N LEU A 33 15.40 0.38 -2.28
CA LEU A 33 16.75 0.82 -1.92
C LEU A 33 17.59 -0.32 -1.34
N SER A 34 16.99 -1.14 -0.47
CA SER A 34 17.66 -2.30 0.12
C SER A 34 18.05 -3.34 -0.94
N TYR A 35 17.16 -3.59 -1.92
CA TYR A 35 17.46 -4.47 -3.03
C TYR A 35 18.62 -3.93 -3.89
N GLN A 36 18.59 -2.65 -4.25
CA GLN A 36 19.66 -2.05 -5.06
C GLN A 36 21.02 -2.10 -4.36
N MET A 37 21.06 -1.80 -3.06
CA MET A 37 22.28 -1.89 -2.26
C MET A 37 22.82 -3.32 -2.24
N GLU A 38 21.97 -4.31 -2.02
CA GLU A 38 22.40 -5.71 -1.96
C GLU A 38 22.83 -6.24 -3.33
N LYS A 39 22.19 -5.75 -4.40
CA LYS A 39 22.61 -6.01 -5.78
C LYS A 39 24.02 -5.48 -6.03
N GLU A 40 24.32 -4.25 -5.62
CA GLU A 40 25.66 -3.67 -5.77
C GLU A 40 26.71 -4.46 -4.97
N ARG A 41 26.39 -4.86 -3.74
CA ARG A 41 27.27 -5.71 -2.92
C ARG A 41 27.54 -7.07 -3.56
N TYR A 42 26.52 -7.67 -4.17
CA TYR A 42 26.67 -8.94 -4.89
C TYR A 42 27.55 -8.77 -6.13
N ASP A 43 27.31 -7.72 -6.92
CA ASP A 43 28.07 -7.40 -8.13
C ASP A 43 29.56 -7.13 -7.82
N LEU A 44 29.86 -6.57 -6.63
CA LEU A 44 31.22 -6.37 -6.11
C LEU A 44 31.82 -7.61 -5.42
N GLY A 45 31.08 -8.72 -5.33
CA GLY A 45 31.52 -9.95 -4.65
C GLY A 45 31.59 -9.85 -3.12
N ILE A 46 30.98 -8.82 -2.52
CA ILE A 46 30.94 -8.58 -1.07
C ILE A 46 29.87 -9.46 -0.41
N SER A 47 28.78 -9.74 -1.12
CA SER A 47 27.69 -10.58 -0.62
C SER A 47 27.39 -11.77 -1.52
N ASN A 48 26.63 -12.72 -1.00
CA ASN A 48 26.28 -13.95 -1.72
C ASN A 48 24.87 -13.88 -2.34
N ILE A 49 24.59 -14.82 -3.24
CA ILE A 49 23.32 -14.89 -3.98
C ILE A 49 22.10 -15.05 -3.07
N VAL A 50 22.25 -15.66 -1.90
CA VAL A 50 21.14 -15.84 -0.94
C VAL A 50 20.72 -14.49 -0.36
N GLN A 51 21.68 -13.61 -0.04
CA GLN A 51 21.40 -12.27 0.47
C GLN A 51 20.70 -11.42 -0.60
N LEU A 52 21.19 -11.43 -1.84
CA LEU A 52 20.54 -10.75 -2.97
C LEU A 52 19.11 -11.25 -3.18
N THR A 53 18.92 -12.57 -3.21
CA THR A 53 17.60 -13.17 -3.42
C THR A 53 16.63 -12.83 -2.28
N THR A 54 17.12 -12.76 -1.05
CA THR A 54 16.33 -12.34 0.12
C THR A 54 15.88 -10.89 -0.01
N ALA A 55 16.78 -9.99 -0.40
CA ALA A 55 16.44 -8.58 -0.61
C ALA A 55 15.44 -8.39 -1.77
N GLN A 56 15.62 -9.13 -2.87
CA GLN A 56 14.67 -9.14 -3.99
C GLN A 56 13.28 -9.64 -3.54
N GLN A 57 13.19 -10.72 -2.77
CA GLN A 57 11.92 -11.24 -2.26
C GLN A 57 11.22 -10.23 -1.35
N ALA A 58 11.96 -9.54 -0.49
CA ALA A 58 11.42 -8.48 0.35
C ALA A 58 10.86 -7.31 -0.49
N TYR A 59 11.59 -6.89 -1.53
CA TYR A 59 11.13 -5.85 -2.45
C TYR A 59 9.86 -6.26 -3.22
N VAL A 60 9.79 -7.50 -3.72
CA VAL A 60 8.59 -8.03 -4.39
C VAL A 60 7.40 -8.09 -3.45
N ARG A 61 7.60 -8.48 -2.18
CA ARG A 61 6.54 -8.46 -1.18
C ARG A 61 6.03 -7.04 -0.95
N ALA A 62 6.93 -6.08 -0.79
CA ALA A 62 6.55 -4.67 -0.61
C ALA A 62 5.77 -4.10 -1.80
N GLN A 63 6.08 -4.53 -3.03
CA GLN A 63 5.29 -4.19 -4.23
C GLN A 63 3.86 -4.73 -4.14
N SER A 64 3.68 -6.00 -3.76
CA SER A 64 2.36 -6.61 -3.58
C SER A 64 1.57 -5.94 -2.45
N ASP A 65 2.22 -5.61 -1.34
CA ASP A 65 1.59 -4.93 -0.20
C ASP A 65 1.13 -3.51 -0.59
N PHE A 66 1.97 -2.77 -1.33
CA PHE A 66 1.60 -1.46 -1.87
C PHE A 66 0.43 -1.51 -2.85
N ALA A 67 0.43 -2.47 -3.79
CA ALA A 67 -0.69 -2.66 -4.72
C ALA A 67 -1.99 -2.99 -3.96
N SER A 68 -1.91 -3.83 -2.92
CA SER A 68 -3.07 -4.16 -2.08
C SER A 68 -3.58 -2.93 -1.31
N ALA A 69 -2.69 -2.08 -0.81
CA ALA A 69 -3.04 -0.84 -0.14
C ALA A 69 -3.68 0.18 -1.10
N GLN A 70 -3.22 0.25 -2.35
CA GLN A 70 -3.84 1.07 -3.42
C GLN A 70 -5.30 0.68 -3.64
N PHE A 71 -5.58 -0.61 -3.87
CA PHE A 71 -6.95 -1.08 -4.06
C PHE A 71 -7.79 -0.86 -2.81
N THR A 72 -7.24 -1.11 -1.62
CA THR A 72 -7.95 -0.86 -0.36
C THR A 72 -8.36 0.60 -0.23
N LEU A 73 -7.44 1.54 -0.46
CA LEU A 73 -7.74 2.97 -0.41
C LEU A 73 -8.81 3.37 -1.43
N MET A 74 -8.72 2.84 -2.66
CA MET A 74 -9.73 3.06 -3.71
C MET A 74 -11.11 2.60 -3.25
N PHE A 75 -11.24 1.38 -2.72
CA PHE A 75 -12.50 0.85 -2.21
C PHE A 75 -13.04 1.66 -1.03
N GLN A 76 -12.19 2.05 -0.06
CA GLN A 76 -12.65 2.84 1.07
C GLN A 76 -13.13 4.24 0.64
N LYS A 77 -12.51 4.83 -0.39
CA LYS A 77 -12.97 6.09 -0.99
C LYS A 77 -14.38 5.96 -1.58
N LEU A 78 -14.67 4.86 -2.30
CA LEU A 78 -16.01 4.59 -2.83
C LEU A 78 -17.03 4.41 -1.70
N LEU A 79 -16.66 3.70 -0.64
CA LEU A 79 -17.55 3.45 0.50
C LEU A 79 -17.90 4.72 1.27
N ILE A 80 -16.95 5.63 1.51
CA ILE A 80 -17.26 6.91 2.15
C ILE A 80 -18.13 7.78 1.26
N ASN A 81 -17.85 7.85 -0.05
CA ASN A 81 -18.69 8.58 -1.01
C ASN A 81 -20.12 8.04 -1.04
N TYR A 82 -20.28 6.71 -0.99
CA TYR A 82 -21.60 6.08 -0.89
C TYR A 82 -22.31 6.43 0.41
N ALA A 83 -21.61 6.34 1.56
CA ALA A 83 -22.17 6.66 2.87
C ALA A 83 -22.59 8.13 3.00
N THR A 84 -21.88 9.05 2.34
CA THR A 84 -22.20 10.49 2.29
C THR A 84 -23.22 10.86 1.21
N GLY A 85 -23.61 9.91 0.35
CA GLY A 85 -24.54 10.14 -0.75
C GLY A 85 -23.96 10.96 -1.90
N THR A 86 -22.64 10.97 -2.06
CA THR A 86 -21.91 11.74 -3.09
C THR A 86 -21.32 10.85 -4.17
N LEU A 87 -21.57 9.54 -4.15
CA LEU A 87 -21.06 8.60 -5.16
C LEU A 87 -21.79 8.79 -6.50
N GLN A 88 -21.02 8.95 -7.57
CA GLN A 88 -21.50 9.03 -8.96
C GLN A 88 -21.02 7.81 -9.78
N GLU A 89 -21.69 7.49 -10.90
CA GLU A 89 -21.25 6.40 -11.79
C GLU A 89 -19.82 6.63 -12.31
N GLU A 90 -19.44 7.89 -12.46
CA GLU A 90 -18.13 8.38 -12.89
C GLU A 90 -16.99 8.07 -11.91
N ASP A 91 -17.32 7.85 -10.62
CA ASP A 91 -16.33 7.57 -9.57
C ASP A 91 -15.85 6.11 -9.61
N ILE A 92 -16.54 5.23 -10.35
CA ILE A 92 -16.23 3.81 -10.43
C ILE A 92 -15.22 3.59 -11.58
N PRO A 93 -14.02 3.03 -11.29
CA PRO A 93 -13.01 2.77 -12.31
C PRO A 93 -13.38 1.64 -13.29
#